data_AF-A0A656JIQ5-F1
#
_entry.id   AF-A0A656JIQ5-F1
#
_cell.length_a   1.000
_cell.length_b   1.000
_cell.length_c   1.000
_cell.angle_alpha   90.00
_cell.angle_beta   90.00
_cell.angle_gamma   90.00
#
_symmetry.space_group_name_H-M   'P 1'
#
loop_
_entity.id
_entity.type
_entity.pdbx_description
1 polymer ?
#
loop_
_entity_poly.entity_id
_entity_poly.type
_entity_poly.pdbx_seq_one_letter_code
_entity_poly.pdbx_strand_id
1 'polypeptide(L)'
;MLEHDDPVLSGLDVPSAAQATEYIKRRPGSTAQLKHGEYHRIDEVSPGGVYTLFITSRWKGDWGFLVNGVKVAWREYTGERS
;
A
#
# COMPACT_ATOMS: atom_id res chain seq x y z
N MET A 1 0.02 -13.21 11.24
CA MET A 1 1.06 -12.16 11.12
C MET A 1 2.18 -12.82 10.32
N LEU A 2 2.52 -12.31 9.14
CA LEU A 2 3.60 -12.86 8.32
C LEU A 2 4.90 -12.19 8.80
N GLU A 3 5.91 -12.99 9.10
CA GLU A 3 7.19 -12.48 9.61
C GLU A 3 8.09 -12.01 8.45
N HIS A 4 9.13 -11.23 8.75
CA HIS A 4 10.01 -10.66 7.72
C HIS A 4 10.66 -11.72 6.83
N ASP A 5 10.94 -12.91 7.38
CA ASP A 5 11.57 -14.03 6.69
C ASP A 5 10.56 -14.91 5.94
N ASP A 6 9.30 -14.49 5.82
CA ASP A 6 8.29 -15.25 5.09
C ASP A 6 8.64 -15.29 3.59
N PRO A 7 8.75 -16.48 2.95
CA PRO A 7 9.12 -16.62 1.55
C PRO A 7 8.14 -15.93 0.59
N VAL A 8 6.91 -15.60 1.02
CA VAL A 8 5.98 -14.80 0.20
C VAL A 8 6.44 -13.33 0.10
N LEU A 9 7.33 -12.89 0.99
CA LEU A 9 7.97 -11.57 0.99
C LEU A 9 9.32 -11.56 0.27
N SER A 10 9.93 -12.73 -0.02
CA SER A 10 11.34 -12.87 -0.46
C SER A 10 11.65 -12.45 -1.91
N GLY A 11 10.79 -11.65 -2.53
CA GLY A 11 10.99 -11.05 -3.86
C GLY A 11 10.50 -9.61 -3.94
N LEU A 12 10.11 -9.04 -2.81
CA LEU A 12 9.57 -7.70 -2.71
C LEU A 12 10.59 -6.91 -1.93
N ASP A 13 11.10 -5.84 -2.53
CA ASP A 13 12.07 -4.93 -1.92
C ASP A 13 11.35 -4.06 -0.87
N VAL A 14 10.86 -4.75 0.16
CA VAL A 14 10.03 -4.26 1.26
C VAL A 14 10.99 -3.96 2.40
N PRO A 15 11.01 -2.72 2.92
CA PRO A 15 11.95 -2.35 3.96
C PRO A 15 11.66 -3.17 5.21
N SER A 16 12.68 -3.51 5.99
CA SER A 16 12.53 -4.38 7.19
C SER A 16 11.53 -3.85 8.24
N ALA A 17 11.23 -2.55 8.20
CA ALA A 17 10.23 -1.90 9.05
C ALA A 17 8.78 -2.04 8.53
N ALA A 18 8.56 -2.43 7.27
CA ALA A 18 7.24 -2.62 6.72
C ALA A 18 6.69 -3.98 7.15
N GLN A 19 5.77 -3.95 8.10
CA GLN A 19 5.03 -5.13 8.52
C GLN A 19 3.94 -5.41 7.49
N ALA A 20 3.93 -6.62 6.92
CA ALA A 20 2.79 -7.11 6.17
C ALA A 20 1.61 -7.22 7.13
N THR A 21 0.59 -6.38 6.93
CA THR A 21 -0.71 -6.63 7.54
C THR A 21 -1.36 -7.83 6.86
N GLU A 22 -2.28 -8.47 7.57
CA GLU A 22 -2.96 -9.70 7.16
C GLU A 22 -3.39 -9.67 5.68
N TYR A 23 -3.21 -10.79 4.96
CA TYR A 23 -3.71 -10.92 3.59
C TYR A 23 -5.25 -10.91 3.62
N ILE A 24 -5.84 -9.77 3.24
CA ILE A 24 -7.28 -9.57 3.30
C ILE A 24 -7.86 -9.61 1.89
N LYS A 25 -8.70 -10.62 1.62
CA LYS A 25 -9.56 -10.62 0.43
C LYS A 25 -10.67 -9.58 0.58
N ARG A 26 -10.52 -8.43 -0.07
CA ARG A 26 -11.54 -7.37 -0.09
C ARG A 26 -12.69 -7.73 -1.03
N ARG A 27 -13.92 -7.37 -0.65
CA ARG A 27 -15.14 -7.48 -1.46
C ARG A 27 -15.68 -6.07 -1.74
N PRO A 28 -16.57 -5.88 -2.73
CA PRO A 28 -17.26 -4.61 -2.91
C PRO A 28 -17.87 -4.11 -1.59
N GLY A 29 -17.61 -2.85 -1.23
CA GLY A 29 -18.04 -2.25 0.03
C GLY A 29 -17.14 -2.51 1.24
N SER A 30 -16.07 -3.30 1.11
CA SER A 30 -15.09 -3.46 2.20
C SER A 30 -14.43 -2.13 2.56
N THR A 31 -14.41 -1.81 3.86
CA THR A 31 -13.68 -0.66 4.42
C THR A 31 -12.59 -1.16 5.36
N ALA A 32 -11.48 -0.43 5.41
CA ALA A 32 -10.39 -0.70 6.33
C ALA A 32 -9.71 0.61 6.70
N GLN A 33 -9.25 0.70 7.94
CA GLN A 33 -8.41 1.81 8.37
C GLN A 33 -6.98 1.62 7.83
N LEU A 34 -6.37 2.71 7.36
CA LEU A 34 -4.95 2.78 7.04
C LEU A 34 -4.34 3.90 7.87
N LYS A 35 -3.41 3.58 8.76
CA LYS A 35 -2.73 4.55 9.62
C LYS A 35 -1.58 5.22 8.87
N HIS A 36 -1.13 6.36 9.39
CA HIS A 36 0.06 7.01 8.87
C HIS A 36 1.27 6.07 8.95
N GLY A 37 1.99 5.93 7.84
CA GLY A 37 3.14 5.02 7.73
C GLY A 37 2.77 3.59 7.31
N GLU A 38 1.49 3.23 7.29
CA GLU A 38 1.03 1.97 6.71
C GLU A 38 0.80 2.12 5.21
N TYR A 39 0.97 1.01 4.48
CA TYR A 39 0.80 0.95 3.03
C TYR A 39 -0.25 -0.08 2.65
N HIS A 40 -1.02 0.22 1.61
CA HIS A 40 -1.95 -0.73 1.02
C HIS A 40 -1.31 -1.34 -0.23
N ARG A 41 -1.17 -2.67 -0.26
CA ARG A 41 -0.73 -3.43 -1.43
C ARG A 41 -1.93 -4.12 -2.08
N ILE A 42 -1.94 -4.13 -3.39
CA ILE A 42 -2.91 -4.84 -4.21
C ILE A 42 -2.15 -5.97 -4.91
N ASP A 43 -2.45 -7.21 -4.54
CA ASP A 43 -1.79 -8.40 -5.09
C ASP A 43 -2.52 -8.94 -6.33
N GLU A 44 -3.86 -8.91 -6.30
CA GLU A 44 -4.71 -9.39 -7.38
C GLU A 44 -5.92 -8.46 -7.53
N VAL A 45 -6.35 -8.25 -8.77
CA VAL A 45 -7.58 -7.51 -9.10
C VAL A 45 -8.42 -8.37 -10.03
N SER A 46 -9.75 -8.33 -9.87
CA SER A 46 -10.66 -9.03 -10.78
C SER A 46 -10.54 -8.48 -12.21
N PRO A 47 -10.89 -9.26 -13.25
CA PRO A 47 -10.78 -8.80 -14.65
C PRO A 47 -11.53 -7.50 -14.95
N GLY A 48 -12.60 -7.20 -14.21
CA GLY A 48 -13.39 -5.97 -14.35
C GLY A 48 -12.78 -4.74 -13.66
N GLY A 49 -11.65 -4.89 -12.98
CA GLY A 49 -11.04 -3.82 -12.20
C GLY A 49 -11.76 -3.53 -10.89
N VAL A 50 -11.18 -2.63 -10.09
CA VAL A 50 -11.77 -2.11 -8.86
C VAL A 50 -11.41 -0.63 -8.69
N TYR A 51 -12.30 0.12 -8.05
CA TYR A 51 -11.98 1.45 -7.53
C TYR A 51 -11.71 1.37 -6.03
N THR A 52 -10.64 2.02 -5.59
CA THR A 52 -10.33 2.19 -4.16
C THR A 52 -10.35 3.68 -3.82
N LEU A 53 -11.14 4.05 -2.81
CA LEU A 53 -11.24 5.42 -2.31
C LEU A 53 -10.49 5.54 -0.98
N PHE A 54 -9.60 6.52 -0.88
CA PHE A 54 -8.95 6.90 0.37
C PHE A 54 -9.59 8.16 0.92
N ILE A 55 -10.13 8.08 2.15
CA ILE A 55 -10.73 9.21 2.86
C ILE A 55 -9.78 9.59 3.99
N THR A 56 -9.21 10.78 3.92
CA THR A 56 -8.29 11.31 4.93
C THR A 56 -8.94 12.47 5.68
N SER A 57 -8.56 12.68 6.94
CA SER A 57 -9.00 13.84 7.74
C SER A 57 -7.85 14.82 7.96
N ARG A 58 -7.52 15.14 9.22
CA ARG A 58 -6.39 16.02 9.55
C ARG A 58 -5.12 15.52 8.88
N TRP A 59 -4.34 16.45 8.31
CA TRP A 59 -3.05 16.15 7.71
C TRP A 59 -2.12 15.49 8.74
N LYS A 60 -1.49 14.39 8.32
CA LYS A 60 -0.53 13.63 9.12
C LYS A 60 0.82 13.42 8.42
N GLY A 61 0.95 13.89 7.18
CA GLY A 61 2.14 13.74 6.35
C GLY A 61 1.77 13.59 4.89
N ASP A 62 2.79 13.61 4.04
CA ASP A 62 2.61 13.47 2.59
C ASP A 62 2.19 12.04 2.21
N TRP A 63 1.60 11.89 1.03
CA TRP A 63 1.20 10.60 0.48
C TRP A 63 2.06 10.24 -0.73
N GLY A 64 2.23 8.93 -0.95
CA GLY A 64 3.15 8.40 -1.95
C GLY A 64 3.15 6.88 -1.98
N PHE A 65 4.03 6.32 -2.80
CA PHE A 65 4.17 4.89 -3.02
C PHE A 65 5.45 4.39 -2.36
N LEU A 66 5.43 3.16 -1.86
CA LEU A 66 6.64 2.51 -1.38
C LEU A 66 7.29 1.77 -2.55
N VAL A 67 8.44 2.25 -2.99
CA VAL A 67 9.21 1.68 -4.10
C VAL A 67 10.58 1.33 -3.57
N ASN A 68 10.95 0.04 -3.60
CA ASN A 68 12.27 -0.43 -3.16
C ASN A 68 12.65 0.08 -1.76
N GLY A 69 11.71 -0.03 -0.81
CA GLY A 69 11.91 0.45 0.56
C GLY A 69 11.83 1.96 0.77
N VAL A 70 11.72 2.78 -0.28
CA VAL A 70 11.71 4.24 -0.19
C VAL A 70 10.33 4.79 -0.54
N LYS A 71 9.86 5.76 0.26
CA LYS A 71 8.62 6.47 -0.05
C LYS A 71 8.86 7.49 -1.16
N VAL A 72 8.27 7.24 -2.32
CA VAL A 72 8.28 8.13 -3.49
C VAL A 72 7.00 8.98 -3.48
N ALA A 73 7.13 10.30 -3.61
CA ALA A 73 5.99 11.20 -3.64
C ALA A 73 5.07 10.87 -4.83
N TRP A 74 3.75 10.96 -4.63
CA TRP A 74 2.80 10.51 -5.64
C TRP A 74 2.97 11.20 -7.01
N ARG A 75 3.26 12.51 -7.04
CA ARG A 75 3.47 13.27 -8.28
C ARG A 75 4.69 12.79 -9.07
N GLU A 76 5.74 12.44 -8.34
CA GLU A 76 6.94 11.88 -8.95
C GLU A 76 6.64 10.50 -9.53
N TYR A 77 5.92 9.67 -8.79
CA TYR A 77 5.55 8.32 -9.22
C TYR A 77 4.60 8.32 -10.44
N THR A 78 3.59 9.20 -10.46
CA THR A 78 2.62 9.27 -11.58
C THR A 78 3.15 10.03 -12.79
N GLY A 79 4.32 10.67 -12.68
CA GLY A 79 4.86 11.51 -13.75
C GLY A 79 4.11 12.83 -13.94
N GLU A 80 3.24 13.22 -13.00
CA GLU A 80 2.60 14.55 -12.98
C GLU A 80 3.62 15.61 -12.54
N ARG A 81 4.53 15.96 -13.45
CA ARG A 81 5.29 17.21 -13.36
C ARG A 81 4.44 18.32 -13.97
N SER A 82 4.07 19.31 -13.14
CA SER A 82 3.70 20.65 -13.58
C SER A 82 4.92 21.45 -14.02
#